data_AF-A0A831X8E8-F1
#
_entry.id   AF-A0A831X8E8-F1
#
_cell.length_a   1.000
_cell.length_b   1.000
_cell.length_c   1.000
_cell.angle_alpha   90.00
_cell.angle_beta   90.00
_cell.angle_gamma   90.00
#
_symmetry.space_group_name_H-M   'P 1'
#
loop_
_entity.id
_entity.type
_entity.pdbx_description
1 polymer ?
#
loop_
_entity_poly.entity_id
_entity_poly.type
_entity_poly.pdbx_seq_one_letter_code
_entity_poly.pdbx_strand_id
1 'polypeptide(L)'
;MDAGAREEVTLIGSGGIVMAEHVPKAIICGLDAVALDTALWVALQARFAGECRDPESALVSFPRLEPAWGVQRLENLAASWRDQLLEVLGAMGLREVRRLRGELGRCMFQAELEREAFAEVAGYRADA
;
A
#
# COMPACT_ATOMS: atom_id res chain seq x y z
N MET A 1 4.57 -20.44 10.21
CA MET A 1 4.92 -21.05 8.91
C MET A 1 4.88 -22.58 8.96
N ASP A 2 4.82 -23.17 10.15
CA ASP A 2 5.03 -24.61 10.40
C ASP A 2 3.94 -25.54 9.84
N ALA A 3 2.78 -24.99 9.46
CA ALA A 3 1.69 -25.75 8.86
C ALA A 3 1.80 -25.92 7.34
N GLY A 4 2.77 -25.28 6.65
CA GLY A 4 2.96 -25.41 5.20
C GLY A 4 1.84 -24.80 4.31
N ALA A 5 0.77 -24.28 4.90
CA ALA A 5 -0.44 -23.86 4.18
C ALA A 5 -0.33 -22.54 3.38
N ARG A 6 0.85 -21.90 3.28
CA ARG A 6 0.97 -20.57 2.65
C ARG A 6 0.57 -20.56 1.17
N GLU A 7 0.86 -21.64 0.45
CA GLU A 7 0.50 -21.76 -0.97
C GLU A 7 -0.96 -22.16 -1.18
N GLU A 8 -1.67 -22.55 -0.12
CA GLU A 8 -3.09 -22.95 -0.17
C GLU A 8 -4.05 -21.79 0.12
N VAL A 9 -3.51 -20.62 0.51
CA VAL A 9 -4.31 -19.45 0.89
C VAL A 9 -3.86 -18.20 0.14
N THR A 10 -4.83 -17.34 -0.19
CA THR A 10 -4.58 -16.00 -0.72
C THR A 10 -4.72 -14.98 0.39
N LEU A 11 -3.66 -14.24 0.68
CA LEU A 11 -3.65 -13.16 1.65
C LEU A 11 -3.94 -11.83 0.94
N ILE A 12 -5.08 -11.23 1.25
CA ILE A 12 -5.48 -9.91 0.76
C ILE A 12 -5.48 -8.95 1.95
N GLY A 13 -4.73 -7.86 1.84
CA GLY A 13 -4.67 -6.81 2.86
C GLY A 13 -5.43 -5.55 2.44
N SER A 14 -5.91 -4.78 3.41
CA SER A 14 -6.61 -3.50 3.24
C SER A 14 -6.26 -2.59 4.43
N GLY A 15 -6.70 -1.33 4.40
CA GLY A 15 -6.42 -0.36 5.46
C GLY A 15 -5.10 0.36 5.25
N GLY A 16 -5.14 1.68 5.09
CA GLY A 16 -3.94 2.52 4.97
C GLY A 16 -3.24 2.45 3.61
N ILE A 17 -3.84 1.82 2.60
CA ILE A 17 -3.30 1.79 1.22
C ILE A 17 -3.73 3.08 0.50
N VAL A 18 -2.99 4.16 0.70
CA VAL A 18 -3.31 5.50 0.18
C VAL A 18 -2.33 6.01 -0.88
N MET A 19 -1.20 5.33 -1.09
CA MET A 19 -0.20 5.66 -2.11
C MET A 19 0.17 4.43 -2.93
N ALA A 20 0.56 4.64 -4.19
CA ALA A 20 0.95 3.55 -5.11
C ALA A 20 2.07 2.68 -4.54
N GLU A 21 3.05 3.29 -3.87
CA GLU A 21 4.19 2.60 -3.24
C GLU A 21 3.80 1.71 -2.04
N HIS A 22 2.62 1.87 -1.46
CA HIS A 22 2.14 0.97 -0.41
C HIS A 22 1.85 -0.43 -0.97
N VAL A 23 1.47 -0.52 -2.25
CA VAL A 23 1.16 -1.79 -2.93
C VAL A 23 2.38 -2.72 -2.98
N PRO A 24 3.54 -2.34 -3.54
CA PRO A 24 4.71 -3.20 -3.55
C PRO A 24 5.23 -3.48 -2.13
N LYS A 25 5.18 -2.51 -1.21
CA LYS A 25 5.57 -2.69 0.21
C LYS A 25 4.70 -3.76 0.92
N ALA A 26 3.40 -3.75 0.67
CA ALA A 26 2.47 -4.75 1.19
C ALA A 26 2.75 -6.15 0.62
N ILE A 27 2.96 -6.24 -0.70
CA ILE A 27 3.22 -7.52 -1.38
C ILE A 27 4.57 -8.10 -0.96
N ILE A 28 5.63 -7.30 -0.90
CA ILE A 28 6.96 -7.77 -0.50
C ILE A 28 6.97 -8.29 0.94
N CYS A 29 6.14 -7.72 1.81
CA CYS A 29 5.90 -8.21 3.17
C CYS A 29 5.05 -9.49 3.25
N GLY A 30 4.55 -10.01 2.12
CA GLY A 30 3.94 -11.34 2.04
C GLY A 30 2.47 -11.38 1.63
N LEU A 31 1.82 -10.23 1.35
CA LEU A 31 0.47 -10.21 0.78
C LEU A 31 0.47 -10.65 -0.69
N ASP A 32 -0.60 -11.31 -1.13
CA ASP A 32 -0.81 -11.66 -2.54
C ASP A 32 -1.46 -10.50 -3.33
N ALA A 33 -2.30 -9.71 -2.67
CA ALA A 33 -2.94 -8.52 -3.22
C ALA A 33 -3.32 -7.52 -2.12
N VAL A 34 -3.65 -6.31 -2.55
CA VAL A 34 -4.23 -5.27 -1.68
C VAL A 34 -5.60 -4.86 -2.19
N ALA A 35 -6.52 -4.58 -1.26
CA ALA A 35 -7.78 -3.94 -1.56
C ALA A 35 -7.65 -2.42 -1.41
N LEU A 36 -8.19 -1.69 -2.38
CA LEU A 36 -8.22 -0.24 -2.38
C LEU A 36 -9.53 0.25 -1.76
N ASP A 37 -9.43 1.20 -0.83
CA ASP A 37 -10.56 1.73 -0.07
C ASP A 37 -10.68 3.26 -0.25
N THR A 38 -10.12 4.01 0.69
CA THR A 38 -10.10 5.47 0.77
C THR A 38 -9.48 6.12 -0.46
N ALA A 39 -8.46 5.48 -1.06
CA ALA A 39 -7.87 5.95 -2.31
C ALA A 39 -8.90 6.09 -3.45
N LEU A 40 -9.88 5.17 -3.51
CA LEU A 40 -10.96 5.23 -4.50
C LEU A 40 -11.90 6.40 -4.23
N TRP A 41 -12.20 6.69 -2.96
CA TRP A 41 -13.02 7.85 -2.58
C TRP A 41 -12.34 9.16 -2.96
N VAL A 42 -11.04 9.28 -2.68
CA VAL A 42 -10.24 10.44 -3.09
C VAL A 42 -10.24 10.58 -4.61
N ALA A 43 -10.08 9.48 -5.36
CA ALA A 43 -10.19 9.52 -6.81
C ALA A 43 -11.56 10.02 -7.27
N LEU A 44 -12.66 9.64 -6.59
CA LEU A 44 -14.01 10.15 -6.84
C LEU A 44 -14.30 11.52 -6.22
N GLN A 45 -13.26 12.26 -5.83
CA GLN A 45 -13.37 13.61 -5.28
C GLN A 45 -14.16 13.72 -3.97
N ALA A 46 -14.13 12.67 -3.15
CA ALA A 46 -14.71 12.71 -1.81
C ALA A 46 -14.11 13.85 -0.98
N ARG A 47 -14.96 14.46 -0.15
CA ARG A 47 -14.59 15.44 0.87
C ARG A 47 -14.81 14.82 2.24
N PHE A 48 -13.72 14.74 3.00
CA PHE A 48 -13.69 14.23 4.36
C PHE A 48 -13.83 15.40 5.32
N ALA A 49 -14.73 15.30 6.29
CA ALA A 49 -14.84 16.30 7.36
C ALA A 49 -14.01 15.86 8.57
N GLY A 50 -12.95 16.62 8.86
CA GLY A 50 -12.03 16.30 9.95
C GLY A 50 -11.25 15.01 9.72
N GLU A 51 -10.81 14.38 10.80
CA GLU A 51 -9.81 13.29 10.77
C GLU A 51 -10.38 11.88 10.53
N CYS A 52 -11.72 11.72 10.51
CA CYS A 52 -12.41 10.45 10.20
C CYS A 52 -11.82 9.21 10.93
N ARG A 53 -11.43 9.36 12.21
CA ARG A 53 -10.75 8.30 12.98
C ARG A 53 -11.64 7.09 13.26
N ASP A 54 -12.94 7.33 13.39
CA ASP A 54 -13.96 6.31 13.61
C ASP A 54 -14.81 6.18 12.34
N PRO A 55 -14.84 5.01 11.69
CA PRO A 55 -15.64 4.78 10.49
C PRO A 55 -17.15 5.00 10.69
N GLU A 56 -17.69 4.79 11.89
CA GLU A 56 -19.12 4.93 12.16
C GLU A 56 -19.56 6.39 12.21
N SER A 57 -18.70 7.28 12.67
CA SER A 57 -18.94 8.72 12.76
C SER A 57 -18.28 9.53 11.63
N ALA A 58 -17.53 8.88 10.74
CA ALA A 58 -16.85 9.53 9.63
C ALA A 58 -17.84 10.19 8.67
N LEU A 59 -17.70 11.51 8.49
CA LEU A 59 -18.52 12.29 7.58
C LEU A 59 -17.79 12.47 6.26
N VAL A 60 -18.24 11.74 5.25
CA VAL A 60 -17.70 11.78 3.88
C VAL A 60 -18.80 12.19 2.92
N SER A 61 -18.52 13.18 2.07
CA SER A 61 -19.45 13.62 1.04
C SER A 61 -18.82 13.50 -0.35
N PHE A 62 -19.64 13.21 -1.35
CA PHE A 62 -19.24 13.10 -2.74
C PHE A 62 -19.92 14.21 -3.55
N PRO A 63 -19.24 14.84 -4.51
CA PRO A 63 -19.91 15.75 -5.43
C PRO A 63 -20.87 14.96 -6.34
N ARG A 64 -21.74 15.68 -7.07
CA ARG A 64 -22.45 15.07 -8.19
C ARG A 64 -21.47 14.83 -9.33
N LEU A 65 -21.36 13.59 -9.75
CA LEU A 65 -20.44 13.11 -10.78
C LEU A 65 -21.26 12.52 -11.93
N GLU A 66 -20.81 12.73 -13.15
CA GLU A 66 -21.27 11.91 -14.27
C GLU A 66 -20.61 10.52 -14.13
N PRO A 67 -21.37 9.40 -14.19
CA PRO A 67 -20.84 8.06 -13.94
C PRO A 67 -19.66 7.66 -14.83
N ALA A 68 -19.70 7.93 -16.13
CA ALA A 68 -18.61 7.55 -17.04
C ALA A 68 -17.31 8.30 -16.69
N TRP A 69 -17.43 9.57 -16.30
CA TRP A 69 -16.29 10.34 -15.79
C TRP A 69 -15.73 9.76 -14.48
N GLY A 70 -16.60 9.35 -13.55
CA GLY A 70 -16.21 8.68 -12.31
C GLY A 70 -15.43 7.38 -12.58
N VAL A 71 -15.93 6.54 -13.49
CA VAL A 71 -15.26 5.31 -13.94
C VAL A 71 -13.88 5.62 -14.50
N GLN A 72 -13.78 6.61 -15.41
CA GLN A 72 -12.49 6.98 -15.99
C GLN A 72 -11.45 7.40 -14.94
N ARG A 73 -11.89 8.05 -13.85
CA ARG A 73 -10.99 8.44 -12.76
C ARG A 73 -10.46 7.25 -11.98
N LEU A 74 -11.30 6.25 -11.74
CA LEU A 74 -10.89 5.00 -11.10
C LEU A 74 -9.93 4.20 -11.99
N GLU A 75 -10.22 4.12 -13.30
CA GLU A 75 -9.32 3.50 -14.28
C GLU A 75 -7.96 4.19 -14.31
N ASN A 76 -7.93 5.51 -14.35
CA ASN A 76 -6.69 6.29 -14.36
C ASN A 76 -5.87 6.08 -13.08
N LEU A 77 -6.52 6.03 -11.91
CA LEU A 77 -5.85 5.72 -10.65
C LEU A 77 -5.22 4.32 -10.70
N ALA A 78 -6.02 3.30 -11.07
CA ALA A 78 -5.56 1.92 -11.13
C ALA A 78 -4.44 1.73 -12.14
N ALA A 79 -4.52 2.38 -13.31
CA ALA A 79 -3.48 2.36 -14.33
C ALA A 79 -2.18 3.01 -13.83
N SER A 80 -2.26 4.19 -13.21
CA SER A 80 -1.10 4.87 -12.64
C SER A 80 -0.41 4.04 -11.55
N TRP A 81 -1.19 3.39 -10.68
CA TRP A 81 -0.66 2.55 -9.62
C TRP A 81 -0.05 1.25 -10.17
N ARG A 82 -0.65 0.65 -11.20
CA ARG A 82 -0.07 -0.47 -11.91
C ARG A 82 1.28 -0.08 -12.53
N ASP A 83 1.36 1.07 -13.18
CA ASP A 83 2.59 1.52 -13.84
C ASP A 83 3.70 1.77 -12.81
N GLN A 84 3.39 2.38 -11.66
CA GLN A 84 4.33 2.50 -10.53
C GLN A 84 4.79 1.15 -9.97
N LEU A 85 3.88 0.17 -9.84
CA LEU A 85 4.25 -1.19 -9.46
C LEU A 85 5.20 -1.82 -10.50
N LEU A 86 4.95 -1.63 -11.79
CA LEU A 86 5.81 -2.12 -12.87
C LEU A 86 7.20 -1.46 -12.84
N GLU A 87 7.28 -0.16 -12.54
CA GLU A 87 8.56 0.53 -12.35
C GLU A 87 9.37 -0.06 -11.20
N VAL A 88 8.74 -0.29 -10.05
CA VAL A 88 9.40 -0.94 -8.89
C VAL A 88 9.86 -2.35 -9.25
N LEU A 89 8.99 -3.16 -9.86
CA LEU A 89 9.35 -4.52 -10.30
C LEU A 89 10.52 -4.50 -11.30
N GLY A 90 10.49 -3.57 -12.27
CA GLY A 90 11.55 -3.39 -13.25
C GLY A 90 12.88 -3.01 -12.61
N ALA A 91 12.88 -2.07 -11.65
CA ALA A 91 14.07 -1.69 -10.89
C ALA A 91 14.65 -2.85 -10.07
N MET A 92 13.79 -3.78 -9.60
CA MET A 92 14.21 -4.99 -8.89
C MET A 92 14.61 -6.15 -9.81
N GLY A 93 14.47 -6.00 -11.14
CA GLY A 93 14.72 -7.08 -12.11
C GLY A 93 13.66 -8.19 -12.08
N LEU A 94 12.46 -7.90 -11.57
CA LEU A 94 11.35 -8.84 -11.48
C LEU A 94 10.39 -8.66 -12.65
N ARG A 95 10.00 -9.77 -13.27
CA ARG A 95 9.06 -9.79 -14.41
C ARG A 95 7.63 -10.16 -14.03
N GLU A 96 7.43 -10.63 -12.81
CA GLU A 96 6.13 -11.04 -12.30
C GLU A 96 5.98 -10.61 -10.84
N VAL A 97 4.82 -10.05 -10.50
CA VAL A 97 4.53 -9.56 -9.14
C VAL A 97 4.60 -10.67 -8.10
N ARG A 98 4.32 -11.92 -8.50
CA ARG A 98 4.37 -13.08 -7.60
C ARG A 98 5.77 -13.38 -7.04
N ARG A 99 6.84 -12.94 -7.71
CA ARG A 99 8.23 -13.03 -7.21
C ARG A 99 8.56 -11.97 -6.17
N LEU A 100 7.79 -10.89 -6.12
CA LEU A 100 7.95 -9.87 -5.08
C LEU A 100 7.44 -10.39 -3.74
N ARG A 101 6.43 -11.25 -3.76
CA ARG A 101 5.77 -11.77 -2.56
C ARG A 101 6.75 -12.44 -1.60
N GLY A 102 6.93 -11.86 -0.42
CA GLY A 102 7.80 -12.39 0.61
C GLY A 102 9.30 -12.26 0.33
N GLU A 103 9.71 -11.43 -0.65
CA GLU A 103 11.12 -11.12 -0.93
C GLU A 103 11.71 -10.16 0.12
N LEU A 104 11.61 -10.56 1.39
CA LEU A 104 12.06 -9.78 2.54
C LEU A 104 13.57 -9.50 2.51
N GLY A 105 14.36 -10.32 1.79
CA GLY A 105 15.79 -10.09 1.61
C GLY A 105 16.11 -8.83 0.80
N ARG A 106 15.12 -8.25 0.11
CA ARG A 106 15.22 -6.98 -0.62
C ARG A 106 14.44 -5.85 0.06
N CYS A 107 13.78 -6.13 1.18
CA CYS A 107 13.15 -5.09 2.00
C CYS A 107 14.20 -4.34 2.81
N MET A 108 13.94 -3.07 3.06
CA MET A 108 14.66 -2.31 4.07
C MET A 108 13.63 -1.76 5.06
N PHE A 109 13.68 -2.23 6.30
CA PHE A 109 12.83 -1.71 7.36
C PHE A 109 13.47 -0.48 7.98
N GLN A 110 12.71 0.62 8.06
CA GLN A 110 13.22 1.89 8.58
C GLN A 110 13.88 1.73 9.96
N ALA A 111 13.23 1.03 10.90
CA ALA A 111 13.77 0.82 12.24
C ALA A 111 15.13 0.07 12.25
N GLU A 112 15.33 -0.86 11.31
CA GLU A 112 16.59 -1.58 11.18
C GLU A 112 17.67 -0.66 10.60
N LEU A 113 17.35 0.06 9.52
CA LEU A 113 18.26 1.04 8.90
C LEU A 113 18.67 2.14 9.88
N GLU A 114 17.72 2.69 10.64
CA GLU A 114 18.00 3.72 11.62
C GLU A 114 18.89 3.22 12.74
N ARG A 115 18.63 2.00 13.24
CA ARG A 115 19.48 1.38 14.26
C ARG A 115 20.90 1.17 13.72
N GLU A 116 21.04 0.65 12.51
CA GLU A 116 22.36 0.44 11.88
C GLU A 116 23.12 1.75 11.65
N ALA A 117 22.43 2.80 11.22
CA ALA A 117 23.06 4.08 10.91
C ALA A 117 23.33 4.95 12.14
N PHE A 118 22.49 4.87 13.17
CA PHE A 118 22.45 5.87 14.25
C PHE A 118 22.64 5.30 15.66
N ALA A 119 22.83 4.00 15.85
CA ALA A 119 22.98 3.41 17.19
C ALA A 119 24.11 4.06 18.04
N GLU A 120 25.16 4.56 17.40
CA GLU A 120 26.28 5.21 18.08
C GLU A 120 26.11 6.74 18.22
N VAL A 121 25.06 7.31 17.63
CA VAL A 121 24.78 8.75 17.71
C VAL A 121 24.13 9.08 19.04
N ALA A 122 24.77 9.98 19.80
CA ALA A 122 24.25 10.44 21.07
C ALA A 122 22.82 10.97 20.95
N GLY A 123 21.89 10.38 21.71
CA GLY A 123 20.47 10.77 21.73
C GLY A 123 19.55 9.93 20.84
N TYR A 124 20.07 8.98 20.05
CA TYR A 124 19.22 8.04 19.32
C TYR A 124 18.40 7.14 20.26
N ARG A 125 17.14 6.88 19.91
CA ARG A 125 16.22 6.00 20.63
C ARG A 125 15.55 5.08 19.61
N ALA A 126 15.67 3.77 19.80
CA ALA A 126 15.14 2.77 18.88
C ALA A 126 13.60 2.63 18.90
N ASP A 127 12.93 3.22 19.91
CA ASP A 127 11.54 2.92 20.26
C ASP A 127 10.64 4.17 20.31
N ALA A 128 11.01 5.25 19.59
CA ALA A 128 10.24 6.50 19.56
C ALA A 128 9.21 6.55 18.41
#